data_AF-A0A127SF24-F1
#
_entry.id   AF-A0A127SF24-F1
#
_cell.length_a   1.000
_cell.length_b   1.000
_cell.length_c   1.000
_cell.angle_alpha   90.00
_cell.angle_beta   90.00
_cell.angle_gamma   90.00
#
_symmetry.space_group_name_H-M   'P 1'
#
loop_
_entity.id
_entity.type
_entity.pdbx_description
1 polymer ?
#
loop_
_entity_poly.entity_id
_entity_poly.type
_entity_poly.pdbx_seq_one_letter_code
_entity_poly.pdbx_strand_id
1 'polypeptide(L)' 'MAMADMGQPETKVSDLCQELGITRQTLYRHISPKGELRQDGMRLLSRT' A
#
# COMPACT_ATOMS: atom_id res chain seq x y z
N MET A 1 -8.78 0.51 -11.14
CA MET A 1 -7.33 0.72 -10.93
C MET A 1 -7.16 1.48 -9.63
N ALA A 2 -7.15 0.80 -8.47
CA ALA A 2 -7.07 1.45 -7.14
C ALA A 2 -5.62 1.68 -6.66
N MET A 3 -4.64 1.06 -7.32
CA MET A 3 -3.22 1.14 -6.92
C MET A 3 -2.62 2.53 -7.11
N ALA A 4 -3.18 3.36 -7.99
CA ALA A 4 -2.72 4.74 -8.26
C ALA A 4 -3.33 5.79 -7.31
N ASP A 5 -4.19 5.38 -6.38
CA ASP A 5 -5.07 6.29 -5.63
C ASP A 5 -4.57 6.56 -4.20
N MET A 6 -3.51 5.88 -3.76
CA MET A 6 -2.93 6.08 -2.43
C MET A 6 -2.45 7.52 -2.27
N GLY A 7 -3.10 8.28 -1.39
CA GLY A 7 -2.80 9.70 -1.14
C GLY A 7 -3.90 10.66 -1.62
N GLN A 8 -4.88 10.18 -2.39
CA GLN A 8 -6.10 10.96 -2.64
C GLN A 8 -7.02 10.87 -1.41
N PRO A 9 -7.64 11.98 -0.99
CA PRO A 9 -8.54 12.01 0.17
C PRO A 9 -9.77 11.11 0.00
N GLU A 10 -10.14 10.80 -1.24
CA GLU A 10 -11.26 9.92 -1.60
C GLU A 10 -10.91 8.42 -1.51
N THR A 11 -9.62 8.09 -1.38
CA THR A 11 -9.16 6.70 -1.36
C THR A 11 -9.46 6.02 -0.04
N LYS A 12 -10.40 5.09 -0.10
CA LYS A 12 -10.70 4.19 1.01
C LYS A 12 -9.63 3.10 1.10
N VAL A 13 -8.66 3.33 1.98
CA VAL A 13 -7.62 2.35 2.33
C VAL A 13 -8.19 0.98 2.70
N SER A 14 -9.40 0.95 3.28
CA SER A 14 -10.13 -0.29 3.61
C SER A 14 -10.46 -1.13 2.37
N ASP A 15 -11.00 -0.52 1.33
CA ASP A 15 -11.35 -1.21 0.08
C ASP A 15 -10.07 -1.69 -0.62
N LEU A 16 -9.03 -0.86 -0.65
CA LEU A 16 -7.72 -1.27 -1.18
C LEU A 16 -7.14 -2.48 -0.44
N CYS A 17 -7.22 -2.51 0.89
CA CYS A 17 -6.78 -3.66 1.68
C CYS A 17 -7.59 -4.92 1.36
N GLN A 18 -8.91 -4.78 1.17
CA GLN A 18 -9.81 -5.87 0.82
C GLN A 18 -9.51 -6.42 -0.58
N GLU A 19 -9.29 -5.55 -1.58
CA GLU A 19 -8.92 -5.95 -2.94
C GLU A 19 -7.56 -6.67 -2.97
N LEU A 20 -6.58 -6.17 -2.21
CA LEU A 20 -5.24 -6.77 -2.13
C LEU A 20 -5.19 -8.02 -1.23
N GLY A 21 -6.26 -8.31 -0.48
CA GLY A 21 -6.28 -9.43 0.48
C GLY A 21 -5.28 -9.26 1.64
N ILE A 22 -4.93 -8.02 2.00
CA ILE A 22 -3.98 -7.72 3.07
C ILE A 22 -4.62 -6.87 4.16
N THR A 23 -3.95 -6.78 5.30
CA THR A 23 -4.37 -5.86 6.37
C THR A 23 -3.83 -4.44 6.14
N ARG A 24 -4.49 -3.43 6.73
CA ARG A 24 -3.97 -2.05 6.77
C ARG A 24 -2.57 -1.99 7.38
N GLN A 25 -2.28 -2.83 8.37
CA GLN A 25 -0.96 -2.91 8.98
C GLN A 25 0.09 -3.38 7.97
N THR A 26 -0.21 -4.41 7.18
CA THR A 26 0.68 -4.88 6.10
C THR A 26 0.87 -3.79 5.06
N LEU A 27 -0.21 -3.13 4.62
CA LEU A 27 -0.15 -2.03 3.67
C LEU A 27 0.78 -0.92 4.19
N TYR A 28 0.56 -0.42 5.41
CA TYR A 28 1.35 0.69 5.95
C TYR A 28 2.77 0.31 6.39
N ARG A 29 3.06 -0.97 6.61
CA ARG A 29 4.43 -1.46 6.83
C ARG A 29 5.28 -1.26 5.58
N HIS A 30 4.69 -1.46 4.40
CA HIS A 30 5.41 -1.43 3.14
C HIS A 30 5.18 -0.17 2.30
N ILE A 31 4.10 0.57 2.55
CA ILE A 31 3.68 1.74 1.77
C ILE A 31 3.37 2.93 2.70
N SER A 32 3.74 4.14 2.31
CA SER A 32 3.43 5.38 3.00
C SER A 32 1.96 5.78 2.74
N PRO A 33 1.36 6.65 3.59
CA PRO A 33 0.02 7.19 3.30
C PRO A 33 -0.06 8.01 2.01
N LYS A 34 1.07 8.40 1.41
CA LYS A 34 1.16 9.05 0.09
C LYS A 34 1.35 8.07 -1.07
N GLY A 35 1.31 6.76 -0.82
CA GLY A 35 1.50 5.73 -1.85
C GLY A 35 2.96 5.37 -2.15
N GLU A 36 3.92 5.91 -1.40
CA GLU A 36 5.34 5.64 -1.65
C GLU A 36 5.80 4.33 -0.99
N LEU A 37 6.66 3.56 -1.66
CA LEU A 37 7.29 2.38 -1.07
C LEU A 37 8.18 2.77 0.12
N ARG A 38 8.01 2.08 1.24
CA ARG A 38 8.92 2.13 2.39
C ARG A 38 10.08 1.16 2.19
N GLN A 39 11.10 1.31 3.03
CA GLN A 39 12.29 0.45 3.02
C GLN A 39 11.97 -1.04 3.11
N ASP A 40 10.97 -1.43 3.92
CA ASP A 40 10.50 -2.82 4.00
C ASP A 40 9.88 -3.32 2.67
N GLY A 41 9.14 -2.46 1.98
CA GLY A 41 8.58 -2.76 0.66
C GLY A 41 9.66 -2.89 -0.41
N MET A 42 10.65 -1.98 -0.39
CA MET A 42 11.80 -2.05 -1.29
C MET A 42 12.62 -3.33 -1.09
N ARG A 43 12.83 -3.75 0.16
CA ARG A 43 13.55 -5.00 0.48
C ARG A 43 12.83 -6.24 -0.05
N LEU A 44 11.49 -6.26 -0.03
CA LEU A 44 10.71 -7.36 -0.62
C LEU A 44 10.88 -7.44 -2.14
N LEU A 45 10.78 -6.29 -2.82
CA LEU A 45 10.91 -6.22 -4.28
C LEU A 45 12.33 -6.54 -4.75
N SER A 46 13.35 -6.12 -3.99
CA SER A 46 14.77 -6.39 -4.30
C SER A 46 15.18 -7.87 -4.14
N ARG A 47 14.30 -8.74 -3.63
CA ARG A 47 14.57 -10.18 -3.45
C ARG A 47 14.08 -11.04 -4.62
N THR A 48 13.69 -10.42 -5.73
CA THR A 48 13.28 -11.08 -6.98
C THR A 48 14.31 -10.78 -8.07
#